data_AF-A0ABD0P753-F1
#
_entry.id   AF-A0ABD0P753-F1
#
_cell.length_a   1.000
_cell.length_b   1.000
_cell.length_c   1.000
_cell.angle_alpha   90.00
_cell.angle_beta   90.00
_cell.angle_gamma   90.00
#
_symmetry.space_group_name_H-M   'P 1'
#
loop_
_entity.id
_entity.type
_entity.pdbx_description
1 polymer ?
#
loop_
_entity_poly.entity_id
_entity_poly.type
_entity_poly.pdbx_seq_one_letter_code
_entity_poly.pdbx_strand_id
1 'polypeptide(L)' 'VLVSIQSLILVAEPYFNEPGYERSRGTPSGTQSSREYDGNIRQATVKWAMLEQIRNPSPCFKE' A
#
# COMPACT_ATOMS: atom_id res chain seq x y z
N VAL A 1 -11.76 5.69 -13.86
CA VAL A 1 -11.30 5.89 -12.46
C VAL A 1 -10.74 4.60 -11.86
N LEU A 2 -11.45 3.46 -11.89
CA LEU A 2 -10.96 2.21 -11.25
C LEU A 2 -9.56 1.77 -11.69
N VAL A 3 -9.30 1.81 -13.01
CA VAL A 3 -7.96 1.50 -13.55
C VAL A 3 -6.89 2.43 -12.96
N SER A 4 -7.19 3.72 -12.80
CA SER A 4 -6.26 4.68 -12.22
C SER A 4 -5.90 4.38 -10.77
N ILE A 5 -6.82 3.79 -9.97
CA ILE A 5 -6.51 3.37 -8.60
C ILE A 5 -5.46 2.25 -8.62
N GLN A 6 -5.65 1.25 -9.48
CA GLN A 6 -4.72 0.14 -9.63
C GLN A 6 -3.36 0.61 -10.18
N SER A 7 -3.38 1.54 -11.14
CA SER A 7 -2.16 1.98 -11.82
C SER A 7 -1.34 3.01 -11.03
N LEU A 8 -1.96 3.81 -10.18
CA LEU A 8 -1.29 4.97 -9.56
C LEU A 8 -1.23 4.89 -8.03
N ILE A 9 -2.15 4.18 -7.37
CA ILE A 9 -2.23 4.14 -5.91
C ILE A 9 -1.70 2.81 -5.37
N LEU A 10 -2.19 1.67 -5.88
CA LEU A 10 -1.82 0.33 -5.40
C LEU A 10 -0.56 -0.21 -6.11
N VAL A 11 0.55 0.50 -5.94
CA VAL A 11 1.84 0.22 -6.60
C VAL A 11 2.88 -0.38 -5.65
N ALA A 12 4.01 -0.87 -6.18
CA ALA A 12 5.00 -1.63 -5.41
C ALA A 12 5.80 -0.83 -4.37
N GLU A 13 6.05 0.47 -4.60
CA GLU A 13 6.75 1.35 -3.67
C GLU A 13 5.90 2.60 -3.37
N PRO A 14 4.79 2.46 -2.60
CA PRO A 14 3.82 3.53 -2.40
C PRO A 14 4.41 4.74 -1.65
N TYR A 15 5.53 4.56 -0.93
CA TYR A 15 6.27 5.64 -0.28
C TYR A 15 6.64 6.79 -1.24
N PHE A 16 7.01 6.47 -2.49
CA PHE A 16 7.43 7.48 -3.46
C PHE A 16 6.27 8.20 -4.17
N ASN A 17 5.01 7.83 -3.88
CA ASN A 17 3.86 8.60 -4.35
C ASN A 17 3.75 9.97 -3.66
N GLU A 18 4.47 10.18 -2.54
CA GLU A 18 4.52 11.47 -1.86
C GLU A 18 5.35 12.49 -2.68
N PRO A 19 4.80 13.66 -3.04
CA PRO A 19 5.54 14.68 -3.77
C PRO A 19 6.88 15.04 -3.14
N GLY A 20 7.95 14.96 -3.94
CA GLY A 20 9.31 15.28 -3.53
C GLY A 20 10.12 14.08 -3.02
N TYR A 21 9.48 12.97 -2.63
CA TYR A 21 10.17 11.79 -2.12
C TYR A 21 10.89 11.01 -3.22
N GLU A 22 10.44 11.13 -4.48
CA GLU A 22 11.10 10.54 -5.66
C GLU A 22 12.60 10.88 -5.73
N ARG A 23 13.02 12.05 -5.20
CA ARG A 23 14.44 12.47 -5.19
C ARG A 23 15.34 11.56 -4.35
N SER A 24 14.80 10.84 -3.38
CA SER A 24 15.56 9.90 -2.54
C SER A 24 15.56 8.48 -3.10
N ARG A 25 14.82 8.22 -4.18
CA ARG A 25 14.75 6.89 -4.80
C ARG A 25 16.13 6.45 -5.32
N GLY A 26 16.46 5.19 -5.08
CA GLY A 26 17.78 4.63 -5.39
C GLY A 26 18.89 4.99 -4.39
N THR A 27 18.65 5.88 -3.43
CA THR A 27 19.59 6.13 -2.32
C THR A 27 19.37 5.11 -1.19
N PRO A 28 20.41 4.77 -0.40
CA PRO A 28 20.25 3.88 0.74
C PRO A 28 19.18 4.36 1.74
N SER A 29 19.11 5.67 1.99
CA SER A 29 18.12 6.28 2.87
C SER A 29 16.69 6.11 2.33
N GLY A 30 16.46 6.44 1.06
CA GLY A 30 15.14 6.26 0.43
C GLY A 30 14.71 4.80 0.37
N THR A 31 15.62 3.87 0.07
CA THR A 31 15.33 2.43 0.11
C THR A 31 14.96 1.96 1.52
N GLN A 32 15.64 2.45 2.57
CA GLN A 32 15.28 2.13 3.94
C GLN A 32 13.88 2.65 4.29
N SER A 33 13.61 3.93 4.03
CA SER A 33 12.30 4.53 4.32
C SER A 33 11.15 3.84 3.57
N SER A 34 11.36 3.50 2.29
CA SER A 34 10.35 2.76 1.51
C SER A 34 10.10 1.36 2.08
N ARG A 35 11.13 0.65 2.55
CA ARG A 35 10.97 -0.69 3.16
C ARG A 35 10.23 -0.65 4.50
N GLU A 36 10.50 0.35 5.32
CA GLU A 36 9.78 0.56 6.57
C GLU A 36 8.31 0.88 6.31
N TYR A 37 8.04 1.74 5.31
CA TYR A 37 6.70 2.06 4.86
C TYR A 37 5.95 0.81 4.36
N ASP A 38 6.59 0.02 3.50
CA ASP A 38 6.06 -1.27 3.02
C ASP A 38 5.70 -2.21 4.18
N GLY A 39 6.56 -2.30 5.19
CA GLY A 39 6.30 -3.13 6.38
C GLY A 39 4.98 -2.76 7.06
N ASN A 40 4.73 -1.46 7.21
CA ASN A 40 3.48 -0.96 7.78
C ASN A 40 2.27 -1.26 6.87
N ILE A 41 2.39 -1.04 5.56
CA ILE A 41 1.29 -1.33 4.63
C ILE A 41 0.97 -2.82 4.61
N ARG A 42 1.98 -3.69 4.57
CA ARG A 42 1.78 -5.15 4.52
C ARG A 42 1.03 -5.67 5.74
N GLN A 43 1.42 -5.25 6.95
CA GLN A 43 0.67 -5.66 8.14
C GLN A 43 -0.77 -5.14 8.13
N ALA A 44 -0.99 -3.91 7.64
CA ALA A 44 -2.30 -3.30 7.56
C ALA A 44 -3.18 -4.01 6.52
N THR A 45 -2.61 -4.42 5.38
CA THR A 45 -3.27 -5.22 4.36
C THR A 45 -3.73 -6.55 4.93
N VAL A 46 -2.86 -7.31 5.61
CA VAL A 46 -3.23 -8.60 6.20
C VAL A 46 -4.32 -8.41 7.26
N LYS A 47 -4.17 -7.42 8.15
CA LYS A 47 -5.14 -7.17 9.22
C LYS A 47 -6.50 -6.73 8.64
N TRP A 48 -6.52 -5.64 7.88
CA TRP A 48 -7.77 -4.96 7.53
C TRP A 48 -8.34 -5.39 6.19
N ALA A 49 -7.50 -5.65 5.19
CA ALA A 49 -7.94 -6.02 3.85
C ALA A 49 -8.12 -7.54 3.68
N MET A 50 -7.66 -8.37 4.62
CA MET A 50 -7.84 -9.82 4.57
C MET A 50 -8.59 -10.33 5.81
N LEU A 51 -7.98 -10.27 7.00
CA LEU A 51 -8.54 -10.89 8.20
C LEU A 51 -9.89 -10.30 8.60
N GLU A 52 -9.99 -8.97 8.63
CA GLU A 52 -11.25 -8.30 8.98
C GLU A 52 -12.28 -8.34 7.84
N GLN A 53 -11.87 -8.43 6.58
CA GLN A 53 -12.80 -8.69 5.47
C GLN A 53 -13.46 -10.08 5.59
N ILE A 54 -12.71 -11.09 6.04
CA ILE A 54 -13.25 -12.45 6.26
C ILE A 54 -14.13 -12.50 7.51
N ARG A 55 -13.71 -11.85 8.61
CA ARG A 55 -14.45 -11.86 9.88
C ARG A 55 -15.72 -11.02 9.82
N ASN A 56 -15.66 -9.88 9.15
CA ASN A 56 -16.72 -8.87 9.10
C ASN A 56 -16.98 -8.43 7.65
N PRO A 57 -17.40 -9.34 6.74
CA PRO A 57 -17.59 -9.02 5.35
C PRO A 57 -18.76 -8.05 5.15
N SER A 58 -18.60 -7.11 4.22
CA SER A 58 -19.71 -6.31 3.72
C SER A 58 -20.76 -7.23 3.09
N PRO A 59 -22.08 -7.03 3.34
CA PRO A 59 -23.13 -7.82 2.69
C PRO A 59 -23.02 -7.83 1.15
N CYS A 60 -22.51 -6.75 0.56
CA CYS A 60 -22.35 -6.63 -0.89
C CYS A 60 -21.27 -7.54 -1.48
N PHE A 61 -20.32 -8.03 -0.67
CA PHE A 61 -19.13 -8.77 -1.11
C PHE A 61 -18.88 -10.02 -0.27
N LYS A 62 -19.95 -10.60 0.30
CA LYS A 62 -19.86 -11.70 1.26
C LYS A 62 -19.66 -13.07 0.59
N GLU A 63 -20.23 -13.24 -0.59
CA GLU A 63 -20.07 -14.44 -1.43
C GLU A 63 -18.80 -14.33 -2.28
#